data_AF-A0AB36E971-F1
#
_entry.id   AF-A0AB36E971-F1
#
_cell.length_a   1.000
_cell.length_b   1.000
_cell.length_c   1.000
_cell.angle_alpha   90.00
_cell.angle_beta   90.00
_cell.angle_gamma   90.00
#
_symmetry.space_group_name_H-M   'P 1'
#
loop_
_entity.id
_entity.type
_entity.pdbx_description
1 polymer ?
#
loop_
_entity_poly.entity_id
_entity_poly.type
_entity_poly.pdbx_seq_one_letter_code
_entity_poly.pdbx_strand_id
1 'polypeptide(L)'
;MTIPNYLLNNFLSFCDLSSRANHSSNKNSSFRFPTPQFLIDNYDFPDLDLHISEATITKISNFHGVPIDFLKKLPTIFSEHEEYISYIFKSNTQEDSSVVCTFDFVGSKPIIIAIKKNKQINTDDYVNSIASIYEKDNAEVIFKEWKRKGLLLYKNPKKDLIFPVKEPIIKEKRKIRTQQLEQKD
;
A
#
# COMPACT_ATOMS: atom_id res chain seq x y z
N MET A 1 19.25 17.09 -6.87
CA MET A 1 18.81 16.33 -5.67
C MET A 1 19.43 14.94 -5.79
N THR A 2 20.42 14.62 -4.95
CA THR A 2 21.19 13.38 -5.02
C THR A 2 20.41 12.29 -4.28
N ILE A 3 20.06 11.20 -4.96
CA ILE A 3 19.40 10.06 -4.32
C ILE A 3 20.41 9.42 -3.36
N PRO A 4 20.11 9.30 -2.06
CA PRO A 4 21.01 8.65 -1.12
C PRO A 4 21.34 7.21 -1.54
N ASN A 5 22.61 6.81 -1.43
CA ASN A 5 23.06 5.48 -1.90
C ASN A 5 22.30 4.29 -1.28
N TYR A 6 21.76 4.43 -0.06
CA TYR A 6 20.95 3.37 0.57
C TYR A 6 19.61 3.16 -0.16
N LEU A 7 19.01 4.20 -0.73
CA LEU A 7 17.79 4.10 -1.54
C LEU A 7 18.04 3.39 -2.87
N LEU A 8 19.19 3.63 -3.50
CA LEU A 8 19.58 2.94 -4.74
C LEU A 8 19.85 1.45 -4.50
N ASN A 9 20.53 1.12 -3.39
CA ASN A 9 20.81 -0.26 -3.00
C ASN A 9 19.54 -1.03 -2.59
N ASN A 10 18.59 -0.36 -1.93
CA ASN A 10 17.28 -0.93 -1.60
C ASN A 10 16.43 -1.17 -2.86
N PHE A 11 16.50 -0.27 -3.84
CA PHE A 11 15.81 -0.42 -5.12
C PHE A 11 16.36 -1.60 -5.94
N LEU A 12 17.68 -1.75 -6.01
CA LEU A 12 18.31 -2.89 -6.68
C LEU A 12 18.00 -4.20 -5.95
N SER A 13 18.06 -4.23 -4.62
CA SER A 13 17.73 -5.42 -3.83
C SER A 13 16.26 -5.82 -3.96
N PHE A 14 15.34 -4.86 -4.02
CA PHE A 14 13.91 -5.14 -4.24
C PHE A 14 13.63 -5.58 -5.68
N CYS A 15 14.24 -4.92 -6.68
CA CYS A 15 14.13 -5.35 -8.08
C CYS A 15 14.66 -6.78 -8.25
N ASP A 16 15.81 -7.08 -7.64
CA ASP A 16 16.42 -8.40 -7.64
C ASP A 16 15.53 -9.44 -6.93
N LEU A 17 14.95 -9.11 -5.78
CA LEU A 17 14.00 -9.98 -5.06
C LEU A 17 12.71 -10.23 -5.88
N SER A 18 12.18 -9.20 -6.55
CA SER A 18 11.03 -9.34 -7.44
C SER A 18 11.34 -10.13 -8.73
N SER A 19 12.59 -10.09 -9.19
CA SER A 19 13.07 -10.85 -10.35
C SER A 19 13.32 -12.32 -10.01
N ARG A 20 13.87 -12.59 -8.81
CA ARG A 20 14.12 -13.93 -8.27
C ARG A 20 12.86 -14.65 -7.82
N ALA A 21 11.79 -13.93 -7.49
CA ALA A 21 10.47 -14.51 -7.20
C ALA A 21 9.91 -15.38 -8.33
N ASN A 22 10.37 -15.19 -9.57
CA ASN A 22 10.00 -16.03 -10.70
C ASN A 22 10.86 -17.30 -10.85
N HIS A 23 11.97 -17.45 -10.13
CA HIS A 23 12.97 -18.51 -10.37
C HIS A 23 13.61 -19.16 -9.12
N SER A 24 13.35 -18.70 -7.90
CA SER A 24 14.01 -19.23 -6.69
C SER A 24 13.32 -20.46 -6.12
N SER A 25 14.07 -21.56 -6.01
CA SER A 25 13.71 -22.77 -5.24
C SER A 25 14.01 -22.66 -3.73
N ASN A 26 14.47 -21.49 -3.24
CA ASN A 26 14.75 -21.26 -1.82
C ASN A 26 13.55 -20.59 -1.14
N LYS A 27 12.99 -21.29 -0.15
CA LYS A 27 11.92 -20.81 0.72
C LYS A 27 12.45 -19.62 1.56
N ASN A 28 11.79 -18.46 1.49
CA ASN A 28 11.82 -17.34 2.46
C ASN A 28 12.69 -16.10 2.16
N SER A 29 12.75 -15.60 0.91
CA SER A 29 13.29 -14.24 0.71
C SER A 29 12.39 -13.21 1.41
N SER A 30 13.00 -12.23 2.09
CA SER A 30 12.28 -11.15 2.76
C SER A 30 13.07 -9.85 2.66
N PHE A 31 12.35 -8.73 2.77
CA PHE A 31 12.92 -7.41 2.77
C PHE A 31 12.68 -6.76 4.15
N ARG A 32 13.74 -6.18 4.72
CA ARG A 32 13.71 -5.45 5.98
C ARG A 32 14.20 -4.03 5.79
N PHE A 33 13.61 -3.11 6.53
CA PHE A 33 14.00 -1.71 6.55
C PHE A 33 13.55 -1.07 7.86
N PRO A 34 14.20 0.02 8.32
CA PRO A 34 13.84 0.64 9.59
C PRO A 34 12.36 1.03 9.65
N THR A 35 11.73 0.81 10.81
CA THR A 35 10.40 1.38 11.06
C THR A 35 10.51 2.91 11.13
N PRO A 36 9.60 3.67 10.50
CA PRO A 36 9.63 5.12 10.58
C PRO A 36 9.63 5.60 12.03
N GLN A 37 10.54 6.51 12.37
CA GLN A 37 10.65 7.05 13.73
C GLN A 37 9.32 7.65 14.22
N PHE A 38 8.57 8.29 13.32
CA PHE A 38 7.23 8.80 13.60
C PHE A 38 6.27 7.73 14.14
N LEU A 39 6.34 6.50 13.64
CA LEU A 39 5.51 5.39 14.13
C LEU A 39 5.95 4.90 15.51
N ILE A 40 7.26 4.87 15.75
CA ILE A 40 7.87 4.46 17.03
C ILE A 40 7.49 5.47 18.11
N ASP A 41 7.74 6.75 17.86
CA ASP A 41 7.61 7.82 18.85
C ASP A 41 6.15 8.10 19.24
N ASN A 42 5.18 7.86 18.33
CA ASN A 42 3.82 8.36 18.49
C ASN A 42 2.73 7.28 18.51
N TYR A 43 3.01 6.05 18.04
CA TYR A 43 1.95 5.04 17.83
C TYR A 43 2.32 3.64 18.31
N ASP A 44 3.14 3.53 19.35
CA ASP A 44 3.51 2.29 20.03
C ASP A 44 4.08 1.22 19.09
N PHE A 45 4.84 1.63 18.08
CA PHE A 45 5.63 0.66 17.32
C PHE A 45 6.93 0.39 18.09
N PRO A 46 7.30 -0.88 18.33
CA PRO A 46 8.62 -1.17 18.88
C PRO A 46 9.69 -0.79 17.87
N ASP A 47 10.86 -0.41 18.37
CA ASP A 47 12.06 -0.13 17.57
C ASP A 47 12.64 -1.43 16.98
N LEU A 48 11.93 -1.94 15.98
CA LEU A 48 12.23 -3.15 15.22
C LEU A 48 12.09 -2.82 13.74
N ASP A 49 12.75 -3.58 12.86
CA ASP A 49 12.61 -3.39 11.42
C ASP A 49 11.17 -3.67 10.95
N LEU A 50 10.71 -2.88 9.97
CA LEU A 50 9.61 -3.30 9.11
C LEU A 50 10.07 -4.47 8.24
N HIS A 51 9.22 -5.47 8.14
CA HIS A 51 9.50 -6.70 7.41
C HIS A 51 8.36 -7.05 6.45
N ILE A 52 8.69 -7.37 5.20
CA ILE A 52 7.76 -7.94 4.22
C ILE A 52 8.39 -9.15 3.54
N SER A 53 7.64 -10.26 3.45
CA SER A 53 8.11 -11.46 2.77
C SER A 53 7.79 -11.42 1.28
N GLU A 54 8.59 -12.15 0.50
CA GLU A 54 8.35 -12.40 -0.91
C GLU A 54 6.94 -12.97 -1.17
N ALA A 55 6.51 -13.93 -0.36
CA ALA A 55 5.15 -14.49 -0.46
C ALA A 55 4.06 -13.43 -0.29
N THR A 56 4.25 -12.47 0.62
CA THR A 56 3.32 -11.35 0.79
C THR A 56 3.37 -10.42 -0.42
N ILE A 57 4.56 -10.09 -0.94
CA ILE A 57 4.71 -9.28 -2.16
C ILE A 57 3.99 -9.94 -3.35
N THR A 58 4.23 -11.23 -3.60
CA THR A 58 3.59 -11.99 -4.68
C THR A 58 2.07 -12.04 -4.51
N LYS A 59 1.59 -12.19 -3.26
CA LYS A 59 0.15 -12.14 -2.99
C LYS A 59 -0.41 -10.76 -3.32
N ILE A 60 0.27 -9.69 -2.92
CA ILE A 60 -0.16 -8.32 -3.22
C ILE A 60 -0.20 -8.11 -4.72
N SER A 61 0.87 -8.43 -5.46
CA SER A 61 0.92 -8.20 -6.91
C SER A 61 -0.12 -9.00 -7.69
N ASN A 62 -0.48 -10.20 -7.23
CA ASN A 62 -1.37 -11.10 -7.97
C ASN A 62 -2.85 -10.91 -7.61
N PHE A 63 -3.16 -10.52 -6.37
CA PHE A 63 -4.53 -10.53 -5.85
C PHE A 63 -5.03 -9.17 -5.35
N HIS A 64 -4.15 -8.21 -5.17
CA HIS A 64 -4.50 -6.86 -4.77
C HIS A 64 -4.14 -5.94 -5.95
N GLY A 65 -5.03 -5.02 -6.33
CA GLY A 65 -4.84 -4.14 -7.49
C GLY A 65 -3.69 -3.13 -7.34
N VAL A 66 -2.78 -3.35 -6.38
CA VAL A 66 -1.65 -2.48 -6.05
C VAL A 66 -0.55 -2.68 -7.08
N PRO A 67 -0.18 -1.62 -7.83
CA PRO A 67 0.89 -1.71 -8.82
C PRO A 67 2.23 -2.05 -8.18
N ILE A 68 3.05 -2.82 -8.89
CA ILE A 68 4.42 -3.15 -8.43
C ILE A 68 5.26 -1.89 -8.21
N ASP A 69 5.00 -0.82 -8.96
CA ASP A 69 5.67 0.47 -8.81
C ASP A 69 5.34 1.18 -7.50
N PHE A 70 4.18 0.90 -6.89
CA PHE A 70 3.92 1.34 -5.52
C PHE A 70 4.77 0.55 -4.52
N LEU A 71 4.87 -0.77 -4.68
CA LEU A 71 5.66 -1.62 -3.77
C LEU A 71 7.14 -1.24 -3.76
N LYS A 72 7.70 -0.87 -4.92
CA LYS A 72 9.07 -0.35 -5.05
C LYS A 72 9.32 0.91 -4.22
N LYS A 73 8.28 1.68 -3.91
CA LYS A 73 8.37 2.93 -3.13
C LYS A 73 8.24 2.71 -1.62
N LEU A 74 7.89 1.51 -1.15
CA LEU A 74 7.69 1.26 0.29
C LEU A 74 8.84 1.74 1.17
N PRO A 75 10.13 1.47 0.84
CA PRO A 75 11.24 1.95 1.66
C PRO A 75 11.26 3.48 1.75
N THR A 76 10.97 4.17 0.64
CA THR A 76 10.91 5.64 0.57
C THR A 76 9.73 6.19 1.36
N ILE A 77 8.53 5.62 1.14
CA ILE A 77 7.27 5.99 1.81
C ILE A 77 7.41 5.95 3.33
N PHE A 78 8.16 4.96 3.83
CA PHE A 78 8.38 4.78 5.25
C PHE A 78 9.65 5.48 5.78
N SER A 79 10.58 5.87 4.90
CA SER A 79 11.73 6.70 5.31
C SER A 79 11.37 8.17 5.46
N GLU A 80 10.32 8.65 4.79
CA GLU A 80 9.86 10.04 4.86
C GLU A 80 8.69 10.19 5.86
N HIS A 81 8.91 11.01 6.89
CA HIS A 81 8.33 10.90 8.24
C HIS A 81 6.79 10.84 8.38
N GLU A 82 6.03 11.57 7.57
CA GLU A 82 4.59 11.80 7.83
C GLU A 82 3.80 12.08 6.55
N GLU A 83 4.45 12.64 5.52
CA GLU A 83 3.81 13.23 4.34
C GLU A 83 3.07 12.23 3.45
N TYR A 84 3.42 10.94 3.53
CA TYR A 84 2.73 9.87 2.79
C TYR A 84 1.57 9.25 3.56
N ILE A 85 1.49 9.49 4.87
CA ILE A 85 0.49 8.88 5.75
C ILE A 85 -0.70 9.83 5.88
N SER A 86 -1.87 9.39 5.42
CA SER A 86 -3.11 10.15 5.54
C SER A 86 -3.82 9.88 6.87
N TYR A 87 -3.89 8.61 7.26
CA TYR A 87 -4.49 8.17 8.52
C TYR A 87 -3.72 6.99 9.10
N ILE A 88 -3.78 6.84 10.42
CA ILE A 88 -3.44 5.58 11.09
C ILE A 88 -4.64 5.16 11.93
N PHE A 89 -5.03 3.90 11.79
CA PHE A 89 -6.07 3.27 12.59
C PHE A 89 -5.52 2.11 13.40
N LYS A 90 -6.06 1.90 14.60
CA LYS A 90 -5.92 0.64 15.33
C LYS A 90 -6.67 -0.45 14.56
N SER A 91 -6.03 -1.61 14.37
CA SER A 91 -6.69 -2.77 13.79
C SER A 91 -7.78 -3.27 14.73
N ASN A 92 -8.97 -3.54 14.20
CA ASN A 92 -10.09 -4.12 14.95
C ASN A 92 -10.19 -5.64 14.84
N THR A 93 -9.42 -6.25 13.94
CA THR A 93 -9.45 -7.70 13.66
C THR A 93 -8.19 -8.43 14.10
N GLN A 94 -7.11 -7.70 14.34
CA GLN A 94 -5.83 -8.25 14.80
C GLN A 94 -5.31 -7.38 15.92
N GLU A 95 -5.03 -8.01 17.06
CA GLU A 95 -4.35 -7.38 18.19
C GLU A 95 -2.94 -6.91 17.77
N ASP A 96 -2.44 -5.89 18.46
CA ASP A 96 -1.12 -5.28 18.23
C ASP A 96 -0.82 -4.98 16.76
N SER A 97 -1.84 -4.56 16.03
CA SER A 97 -1.74 -4.24 14.62
C SER A 97 -2.32 -2.87 14.32
N SER A 98 -1.75 -2.21 13.33
CA SER A 98 -2.18 -0.91 12.85
C SER A 98 -2.43 -0.95 11.34
N VAL A 99 -3.38 -0.14 10.89
CA VAL A 99 -3.64 0.10 9.47
C VAL A 99 -3.15 1.50 9.15
N VAL A 100 -2.13 1.59 8.30
CA VAL A 100 -1.58 2.84 7.78
C VAL A 100 -2.24 3.12 6.44
N CYS A 101 -2.93 4.25 6.32
CA CYS A 101 -3.55 4.68 5.08
C CYS A 101 -2.64 5.69 4.39
N THR A 102 -2.45 5.54 3.08
CA THR A 102 -1.59 6.43 2.30
C THR A 102 -2.40 7.52 1.60
N PHE A 103 -1.71 8.43 0.91
CA PHE A 103 -2.32 9.35 -0.06
C PHE A 103 -2.39 8.78 -1.49
N ASP A 104 -1.80 7.61 -1.75
CA ASP A 104 -1.82 6.96 -3.05
C ASP A 104 -3.12 6.18 -3.28
N PHE A 105 -3.51 6.08 -4.55
CA PHE A 105 -4.76 5.44 -4.97
C PHE A 105 -4.55 4.46 -6.12
N VAL A 106 -5.38 3.43 -6.15
CA VAL A 106 -5.66 2.62 -7.34
C VAL A 106 -7.05 3.01 -7.84
N GLY A 107 -7.11 3.75 -8.94
CA GLY A 107 -8.35 4.40 -9.38
C GLY A 107 -8.86 5.37 -8.30
N SER A 108 -10.06 5.12 -7.76
CA SER A 108 -10.64 5.93 -6.67
C SER A 108 -10.48 5.29 -5.28
N LYS A 109 -9.69 4.22 -5.14
CA LYS A 109 -9.53 3.46 -3.89
C LYS A 109 -8.16 3.73 -3.27
N PRO A 110 -8.08 4.26 -2.03
CA PRO A 110 -6.79 4.55 -1.39
C PRO A 110 -6.07 3.26 -1.04
N ILE A 111 -4.74 3.27 -1.11
CA ILE A 111 -3.92 2.14 -0.71
C ILE A 111 -3.72 2.17 0.82
N ILE A 112 -3.95 1.03 1.46
CA ILE A 112 -3.72 0.84 2.89
C ILE A 112 -2.72 -0.29 3.14
N ILE A 113 -1.99 -0.17 4.26
CA ILE A 113 -0.93 -1.07 4.67
C ILE A 113 -1.28 -1.59 6.07
N ALA A 114 -1.44 -2.91 6.20
CA ALA A 114 -1.69 -3.56 7.47
C ALA A 114 -0.36 -4.04 8.07
N ILE A 115 -0.03 -3.54 9.26
CA ILE A 115 1.23 -3.84 9.94
C ILE A 115 0.94 -4.49 11.29
N LYS A 116 1.50 -5.68 11.52
CA LYS A 116 1.49 -6.37 12.80
C LYS A 116 2.78 -6.06 13.54
N LYS A 117 2.68 -5.50 14.74
CA LYS A 117 3.81 -5.13 15.57
C LYS A 117 4.40 -6.35 16.27
N ASN A 118 5.68 -6.27 16.63
CA ASN A 118 6.38 -7.26 17.47
C ASN A 118 6.12 -8.73 17.08
N LYS A 119 6.12 -9.03 15.77
CA LYS A 119 5.88 -10.37 15.27
C LYS A 119 7.18 -11.17 15.33
N GLN A 120 7.17 -12.26 16.07
CA GLN A 120 8.24 -13.25 16.00
C GLN A 120 8.26 -13.95 14.64
N ILE A 121 9.43 -14.02 14.01
CA ILE A 121 9.64 -14.69 12.72
C ILE A 121 10.68 -15.81 12.80
N ASN A 122 11.53 -15.83 13.83
CA ASN A 122 12.43 -16.94 14.16
C ASN A 122 12.73 -16.96 15.67
N THR A 123 13.54 -17.91 16.13
CA THR A 123 14.12 -17.90 17.48
C THR A 123 14.84 -16.56 17.69
N ASP A 124 14.40 -15.80 18.69
CA ASP A 124 14.94 -14.49 19.07
C ASP A 124 14.92 -13.40 17.98
N ASP A 125 14.08 -13.53 16.95
CA ASP A 125 13.95 -12.56 15.86
C ASP A 125 12.52 -12.02 15.74
N TYR A 126 12.37 -10.73 16.00
CA TYR A 126 11.10 -10.01 16.05
C TYR A 126 11.11 -8.83 15.10
N VAL A 127 9.97 -8.58 14.44
CA VAL A 127 9.83 -7.53 13.43
C VAL A 127 8.46 -6.85 13.47
N ASN A 128 8.36 -5.66 12.91
CA ASN A 128 7.08 -5.05 12.53
C ASN A 128 6.68 -5.60 11.14
N SER A 129 5.83 -6.62 11.12
CA SER A 129 5.52 -7.34 9.88
C SER A 129 4.42 -6.64 9.08
N ILE A 130 4.73 -6.24 7.84
CA ILE A 130 3.74 -5.86 6.84
C ILE A 130 2.99 -7.12 6.43
N ALA A 131 1.73 -7.23 6.88
CA ALA A 131 0.90 -8.40 6.68
C ALA A 131 0.11 -8.34 5.36
N SER A 132 -0.24 -7.14 4.89
CA SER A 132 -0.91 -6.93 3.62
C SER A 132 -0.81 -5.48 3.16
N ILE A 133 -0.89 -5.26 1.84
CA ILE A 133 -1.05 -3.96 1.20
C ILE A 133 -2.13 -4.13 0.14
N TYR A 134 -3.14 -3.28 0.15
CA TYR A 134 -4.25 -3.39 -0.79
C TYR A 134 -5.03 -2.08 -0.91
N GLU A 135 -5.71 -1.90 -2.03
CA GLU A 135 -6.66 -0.83 -2.23
C GLU A 135 -7.92 -1.05 -1.39
N LYS A 136 -8.33 -0.03 -0.66
CA LYS A 136 -9.51 -0.11 0.21
C LYS A 136 -10.74 0.37 -0.53
N ASP A 137 -11.60 -0.56 -0.91
CA ASP A 137 -12.90 -0.22 -1.48
C ASP A 137 -13.82 0.43 -0.44
N ASN A 138 -14.70 1.33 -0.89
CA ASN A 138 -15.61 2.10 -0.04
C ASN A 138 -14.91 2.77 1.16
N ALA A 139 -13.64 3.15 1.01
CA ALA A 139 -12.83 3.64 2.11
C ALA A 139 -13.40 4.88 2.79
N GLU A 140 -14.10 5.76 2.07
CA GLU A 140 -14.75 6.92 2.70
C GLU A 140 -15.76 6.51 3.78
N VAL A 141 -16.60 5.52 3.48
CA VAL A 141 -17.60 4.99 4.42
C VAL A 141 -16.91 4.22 5.55
N ILE A 142 -15.98 3.34 5.21
CA ILE A 142 -15.27 2.50 6.19
C ILE A 142 -14.44 3.35 7.16
N PHE A 143 -13.75 4.38 6.67
CA PHE A 143 -12.96 5.27 7.53
C PHE A 143 -13.86 6.09 8.45
N LYS A 144 -15.04 6.54 7.98
CA LYS A 144 -16.04 7.17 8.87
C LYS A 144 -16.49 6.20 9.96
N GLU A 145 -16.74 4.94 9.63
CA GLU A 145 -17.12 3.92 10.60
C GLU A 145 -16.01 3.64 11.62
N TRP A 146 -14.76 3.48 11.17
CA TRP A 146 -13.61 3.27 12.06
C TRP A 146 -13.37 4.45 12.99
N LYS A 147 -13.53 5.69 12.50
CA LYS A 147 -13.51 6.90 13.34
C LYS A 147 -14.60 6.86 14.41
N ARG A 148 -15.85 6.52 14.04
CA ARG A 148 -16.97 6.38 14.98
C ARG A 148 -16.72 5.30 16.04
N LYS A 149 -16.00 4.24 15.68
CA LYS A 149 -15.58 3.16 16.59
C LYS A 149 -14.39 3.53 17.48
N GLY A 150 -13.88 4.76 17.40
CA GLY A 150 -12.72 5.20 18.19
C GLY A 150 -11.40 4.55 17.77
N LEU A 151 -11.30 4.03 16.53
CA LEU A 151 -10.10 3.35 16.04
C LEU A 151 -9.07 4.31 15.45
N LEU A 152 -9.43 5.58 15.24
CA LEU A 152 -8.52 6.57 14.68
C LEU A 152 -7.41 6.89 15.69
N LEU A 153 -6.16 6.63 15.30
CA LEU A 153 -4.97 7.01 16.06
C LEU A 153 -4.39 8.32 15.54
N TYR A 154 -4.46 8.54 14.22
CA TYR A 154 -3.90 9.71 13.58
C TYR A 154 -4.65 10.09 12.32
N LYS A 155 -4.80 11.40 12.13
CA LYS A 155 -5.17 12.04 10.86
C LYS A 155 -4.09 13.05 10.54
N ASN A 156 -3.63 13.06 9.30
CA ASN A 156 -2.64 14.03 8.86
C ASN A 156 -3.13 15.47 9.04
N PRO A 157 -2.40 16.32 9.80
CA PRO A 157 -2.82 17.70 10.07
C PRO A 157 -2.48 18.65 8.91
N LYS A 158 -1.54 18.28 8.04
CA LYS A 158 -1.04 19.12 6.93
C LYS A 158 -1.82 18.89 5.63
N LYS A 159 -2.34 17.68 5.42
CA LYS A 159 -2.97 17.29 4.15
C LYS A 159 -4.19 16.41 4.36
N ASP A 160 -5.31 16.79 3.76
CA ASP A 160 -6.51 15.97 3.74
C ASP A 160 -6.45 14.89 2.64
N LEU A 161 -7.00 13.71 2.93
CA LEU A 161 -7.21 12.67 1.93
C LEU A 161 -8.43 13.04 1.08
N ILE A 162 -8.19 13.51 -0.14
CA ILE A 162 -9.22 13.86 -1.11
C ILE A 162 -9.43 12.66 -2.03
N PHE A 163 -10.64 12.10 -2.05
CA PHE A 163 -10.99 10.98 -2.91
C PHE A 163 -11.14 11.46 -4.37
N PRO A 164 -10.48 10.81 -5.34
CA PRO A 164 -10.68 11.13 -6.74
C PRO A 164 -12.15 10.95 -7.15
N VAL A 165 -12.69 11.93 -7.87
CA VAL A 165 -14.04 11.84 -8.44
C VAL A 165 -14.04 10.75 -9.52
N LYS A 166 -15.00 9.82 -9.46
CA LYS A 166 -15.20 8.85 -10.54
C LYS A 166 -15.68 9.60 -11.77
N GLU A 167 -14.85 9.73 -12.80
CA GLU A 167 -15.33 10.22 -14.09
C GLU A 167 -16.37 9.23 -14.66
N PRO A 168 -17.58 9.68 -14.98
CA PRO A 168 -18.56 8.81 -15.61
C PRO A 168 -18.03 8.40 -16.99
N ILE A 169 -17.91 7.10 -17.24
CA ILE A 169 -17.64 6.59 -18.59
C ILE A 169 -18.89 6.85 -19.43
N ILE A 170 -18.90 7.96 -20.16
CA ILE A 170 -19.91 8.23 -21.18
C ILE A 170 -19.68 7.23 -22.31
N LYS A 171 -20.43 6.12 -22.30
CA LYS A 171 -20.49 5.22 -23.47
C LYS A 171 -21.27 5.95 -24.57
N GLU A 172 -20.58 6.68 -25.43
CA GLU A 172 -21.17 7.15 -26.68
C GLU A 172 -21.66 5.92 -27.46
N LYS A 173 -22.98 5.73 -27.50
CA LYS A 173 -23.61 4.80 -28.45
C LYS A 173 -23.36 5.38 -29.84
N ARG A 174 -22.35 4.88 -30.56
CA ARG A 174 -22.18 5.15 -31.99
C ARG A 174 -23.48 4.78 -32.71
N LYS A 175 -24.24 5.79 -33.15
CA LYS A 175 -25.32 5.60 -34.12
C LYS A 175 -24.66 5.23 -35.45
N ILE A 176 -24.68 3.93 -35.79
CA ILE A 176 -24.34 3.48 -37.14
C ILE A 176 -25.44 4.06 -38.05
N ARG A 177 -25.10 5.10 -38.80
CA ARG A 177 -25.99 5.72 -39.79
C ARG A 177 -25.90 4.86 -41.04
N THR A 178 -26.87 3.98 -41.25
CA THR A 178 -27.05 3.29 -42.53
C THR A 178 -27.48 4.32 -43.56
N GLN A 179 -26.53 4.86 -44.32
CA GLN A 179 -26.76 5.54 -45.59
C GLN A 179 -26.05 4.72 -46.65
N GLN A 180 -26.82 4.03 -47.48
CA GLN A 180 -26.59 3.72 -48.90
C GLN A 180 -27.38 2.47 -49.29
N LEU A 181 -28.51 2.69 -49.93
CA LEU A 181 -28.93 2.04 -51.19
C LEU A 181 -30.32 2.60 -51.56
N GLU A 182 -30.36 3.91 -51.79
CA GLU A 182 -31.26 4.46 -52.80
C GLU A 182 -30.35 4.90 -53.96
N GLN A 183 -30.78 4.59 -55.18
CA GLN A 183 -30.17 4.89 -56.47
C GLN A 183 -29.08 3.92 -56.95
N LYS A 184 -29.54 2.89 -57.67
CA LYS A 184 -29.13 2.68 -59.07
C LYS A 184 -30.29 2.00 -59.81
N ASP A 185 -30.92 2.83 -60.65
CA ASP A 185 -31.63 2.57 -61.91
C ASP A 185 -32.50 1.31 -62.06
#